data_AF-A0A7C6K0Y4-F1
#
_entry.id   AF-A0A7C6K0Y4-F1
#
_cell.length_a   1.000
_cell.length_b   1.000
_cell.length_c   1.000
_cell.angle_alpha   90.00
_cell.angle_beta   90.00
_cell.angle_gamma   90.00
#
_symmetry.space_group_name_H-M   'P 1'
#
loop_
_entity.id
_entity.type
_entity.pdbx_description
1 polymer ?
#
loop_
_entity_poly.entity_id
_entity_poly.type
_entity_poly.pdbx_seq_one_letter_code
_entity_poly.pdbx_strand_id
1 'polypeptide(L)'
;VTRRHLGTGYTFNPCRTRFTTVDTDGRLSSSWLMPFRDSCRISILNNSHDTIGLETLVTTAPYRWNESSMYFGASWKEYHGFETAGSENTGGTGLHTDLNIARLNGKGLYAGDAVLVFNTADAWWGEGDEKIYTDGEVFPSSFGTGTEDYYGYAWCRPEPFNHPLIAQPAGHGNFHPGMSVNMRYRILDAIPFRESLRADIEMWHWVKTTIDFSVTAWFYMLPELK
;
A
#
# COMPACT_ATOMS: atom_id res chain seq x y z
N VAL A 1 7.44 0.05 -11.07
CA VAL A 1 6.32 -0.79 -10.58
C VAL A 1 6.79 -1.88 -9.62
N THR A 2 7.78 -2.72 -9.96
CA THR A 2 8.21 -3.87 -9.12
C THR A 2 8.70 -3.51 -7.71
N ARG A 3 9.56 -2.50 -7.57
CA ARG A 3 10.02 -2.01 -6.25
C ARG A 3 8.90 -1.40 -5.41
N ARG A 4 7.96 -0.72 -6.06
CA ARG A 4 6.82 -0.05 -5.42
C ARG A 4 5.77 -1.08 -4.95
N HIS A 5 5.52 -2.13 -5.75
CA HIS A 5 4.70 -3.28 -5.37
C HIS A 5 5.25 -4.08 -4.17
N LEU A 6 6.56 -3.98 -3.90
CA LEU A 6 7.21 -4.68 -2.78
C LEU A 6 7.53 -3.74 -1.62
N GLY A 7 7.04 -2.50 -1.66
CA GLY A 7 7.21 -1.51 -0.60
C GLY A 7 8.66 -1.22 -0.25
N THR A 8 9.56 -1.14 -1.23
CA THR A 8 10.95 -0.73 -0.97
C THR A 8 11.14 0.78 -1.09
N GLY A 9 10.27 1.45 -1.84
CA GLY A 9 10.46 2.83 -2.24
C GLY A 9 11.63 3.03 -3.21
N TYR A 10 12.32 4.17 -3.09
CA TYR A 10 13.43 4.51 -3.98
C TYR A 10 14.78 3.89 -3.55
N THR A 11 14.95 3.57 -2.26
CA THR A 11 16.10 2.82 -1.75
C THR A 11 15.80 1.34 -1.56
N PHE A 12 16.82 0.54 -1.27
CA PHE A 12 16.65 -0.84 -0.83
C PHE A 12 16.48 -0.85 0.69
N ASN A 13 15.27 -1.16 1.16
CA ASN A 13 14.98 -1.37 2.57
C ASN A 13 14.66 -2.84 2.76
N PRO A 14 15.61 -3.65 3.28
CA PRO A 14 15.39 -5.07 3.50
C PRO A 14 14.17 -5.29 4.40
N CYS A 15 13.23 -6.07 3.91
CA CYS A 15 11.97 -6.34 4.58
C CYS A 15 11.51 -7.74 4.23
N ARG A 16 10.96 -8.44 5.22
CA ARG A 16 10.40 -9.78 5.03
C ARG A 16 9.05 -9.86 5.69
N THR A 17 8.02 -9.99 4.86
CA THR A 17 6.63 -10.22 5.28
C THR A 17 6.18 -11.62 4.85
N ARG A 18 4.89 -11.94 5.03
CA ARG A 18 4.32 -13.22 4.57
C ARG A 18 4.31 -13.35 3.05
N PHE A 19 4.14 -12.24 2.34
CA PHE A 19 3.90 -12.23 0.89
C PHE A 19 5.00 -11.61 0.07
N THR A 20 5.80 -10.72 0.67
CA THR A 20 6.82 -9.97 -0.03
C THR A 20 8.13 -10.08 0.72
N THR A 21 9.24 -10.15 -0.01
CA THR A 21 10.57 -10.12 0.58
C THR A 21 11.49 -9.31 -0.29
N VAL A 22 12.30 -8.50 0.37
CA VAL A 22 13.34 -7.65 -0.20
C VAL A 22 14.59 -8.02 0.57
N ASP A 23 15.48 -8.76 -0.08
CA ASP A 23 16.73 -9.20 0.52
C ASP A 23 17.81 -8.10 0.40
N THR A 24 18.86 -8.21 1.21
CA THR A 24 19.99 -7.27 1.22
C THR A 24 20.81 -7.29 -0.06
N ASP A 25 20.74 -8.37 -0.84
CA ASP A 25 21.38 -8.52 -2.15
C ASP A 25 20.54 -7.93 -3.30
N GLY A 26 19.38 -7.35 -2.99
CA GLY A 26 18.46 -6.76 -3.96
C GLY A 26 17.49 -7.75 -4.59
N ARG A 27 17.45 -9.01 -4.15
CA ARG A 27 16.44 -9.97 -4.60
C ARG A 27 15.05 -9.57 -4.10
N LEU A 28 14.10 -9.62 -5.04
CA LEU A 28 12.72 -9.22 -4.86
C LEU A 28 11.83 -10.46 -5.04
N SER A 29 11.09 -10.84 -4.00
CA SER A 29 10.23 -12.02 -4.01
C SER A 29 8.79 -11.67 -3.69
N SER A 30 7.85 -12.30 -4.40
CA SER A 30 6.42 -12.23 -4.15
C SER A 30 5.86 -13.65 -4.07
N SER A 31 5.14 -13.96 -3.00
CA SER A 31 4.50 -15.25 -2.75
C SER A 31 2.98 -15.13 -2.60
N TRP A 32 2.40 -14.08 -3.18
CA TRP A 32 0.94 -13.98 -3.34
C TRP A 32 0.43 -15.15 -4.17
N LEU A 33 -0.72 -15.70 -3.77
CA LEU A 33 -1.43 -16.68 -4.59
C LEU A 33 -2.07 -15.93 -5.76
N MET A 34 -1.68 -16.22 -7.00
CA MET A 34 -2.20 -15.55 -8.19
C MET A 34 -2.89 -16.57 -9.12
N PRO A 35 -4.13 -17.00 -8.81
CA PRO A 35 -4.83 -17.94 -9.66
C PRO A 35 -5.11 -17.36 -11.05
N PHE A 36 -5.02 -18.19 -12.07
CA PHE A 36 -5.48 -17.88 -13.42
C PHE A 36 -6.27 -19.06 -13.96
N ARG A 37 -7.31 -18.78 -14.78
CA ARG A 37 -8.21 -19.81 -15.31
C ARG A 37 -7.63 -20.49 -16.55
N ASP A 38 -7.31 -19.70 -17.57
CA ASP A 38 -6.96 -20.23 -18.90
C ASP A 38 -5.46 -20.07 -19.22
N SER A 39 -4.89 -18.89 -18.94
CA SER A 39 -3.47 -18.61 -19.20
C SER A 39 -2.93 -17.49 -18.31
N CYS A 40 -1.61 -17.43 -18.17
CA CYS A 40 -0.89 -16.36 -17.48
C CYS A 40 0.19 -15.81 -18.40
N ARG A 41 0.33 -14.47 -18.46
CA ARG A 41 1.41 -13.79 -19.16
C ARG A 41 2.15 -12.90 -18.18
N ILE A 42 3.46 -13.10 -18.09
CA ILE A 42 4.35 -12.23 -17.31
C ILE A 42 5.11 -11.35 -18.29
N SER A 43 5.08 -10.04 -18.06
CA SER A 43 5.79 -9.05 -18.88
C SER A 43 6.55 -8.11 -17.95
N ILE A 44 7.75 -7.73 -18.36
CA ILE A 44 8.62 -6.85 -17.57
C ILE A 44 8.92 -5.63 -18.43
N LEU A 45 8.65 -4.47 -17.87
CA LEU A 45 8.78 -3.20 -18.55
C LEU A 45 9.91 -2.39 -17.87
N ASN A 46 10.93 -2.05 -18.65
CA ASN A 46 11.97 -1.12 -18.24
C ASN A 46 11.61 0.28 -18.77
N ASN A 47 11.29 1.19 -17.86
CA ASN A 47 10.97 2.59 -18.18
C ASN A 47 12.18 3.54 -18.05
N SER A 48 13.37 3.01 -17.81
CA SER A 48 14.60 3.81 -17.77
C SER A 48 15.25 3.90 -19.14
N HIS A 49 16.21 4.82 -19.27
CA HIS A 49 17.08 4.90 -20.44
C HIS A 49 18.23 3.89 -20.40
N ASP A 50 18.45 3.25 -19.25
CA ASP A 50 19.56 2.33 -19.03
C ASP A 50 19.17 0.89 -19.38
N THR A 51 20.18 0.08 -19.73
CA THR A 51 19.98 -1.36 -19.88
C THR A 51 20.02 -2.03 -18.51
N ILE A 52 19.02 -2.86 -18.21
CA ILE A 52 18.90 -3.57 -16.93
C ILE A 52 19.06 -5.08 -17.17
N GLY A 53 20.04 -5.69 -16.51
CA GLY A 53 20.15 -7.14 -16.41
C GLY A 53 19.15 -7.68 -15.38
N LEU A 54 18.46 -8.76 -15.71
CA LEU A 54 17.41 -9.31 -14.86
C LEU A 54 17.47 -10.84 -14.85
N GLU A 55 17.42 -11.40 -13.64
CA GLU A 55 17.21 -12.82 -13.41
C GLU A 55 15.83 -13.00 -12.78
N THR A 56 15.03 -13.93 -13.30
CA THR A 56 13.68 -14.20 -12.80
C THR A 56 13.44 -15.68 -12.61
N LEU A 57 12.81 -16.01 -11.50
CA LEU A 57 12.24 -17.33 -11.25
C LEU A 57 10.72 -17.18 -11.10
N VAL A 58 9.97 -17.96 -11.86
CA VAL A 58 8.51 -18.03 -11.77
C VAL A 58 8.14 -19.47 -11.48
N THR A 59 7.40 -19.68 -10.40
CA THR A 59 6.90 -20.99 -10.00
C THR A 59 5.39 -21.03 -10.12
N THR A 60 4.87 -22.05 -10.80
CA THR A 60 3.44 -22.32 -10.92
C THR A 60 3.12 -23.68 -10.32
N ALA A 61 1.91 -23.82 -9.76
CA ALA A 61 1.39 -25.09 -9.28
C ALA A 61 -0.04 -25.30 -9.81
N PRO A 62 -0.51 -26.55 -9.99
CA PRO A 62 -1.90 -26.82 -10.33
C PRO A 62 -2.86 -26.17 -9.33
N TYR A 63 -3.89 -25.50 -9.85
CA TYR A 63 -4.93 -24.84 -9.07
C TYR A 63 -6.30 -25.35 -9.51
N ARG A 64 -7.13 -25.82 -8.56
CA ARG A 64 -8.49 -26.28 -8.85
C ARG A 64 -9.43 -25.08 -8.86
N TRP A 65 -9.68 -24.55 -10.05
CA TRP A 65 -10.64 -23.48 -10.26
C TRP A 65 -12.07 -23.92 -9.92
N ASN A 66 -12.81 -23.07 -9.22
CA ASN A 66 -14.21 -23.24 -8.83
C ASN A 66 -14.94 -21.88 -8.78
N GLU A 67 -16.18 -21.86 -8.32
CA GLU A 67 -17.04 -20.67 -8.28
C GLU A 67 -16.57 -19.59 -7.28
N SER A 68 -15.72 -19.94 -6.30
CA SER A 68 -15.14 -18.99 -5.35
C SER A 68 -13.72 -18.56 -5.72
N SER A 69 -13.19 -19.06 -6.84
CA SER A 69 -11.87 -18.69 -7.33
C SER A 69 -11.86 -17.24 -7.80
N MET A 70 -10.89 -16.47 -7.31
CA MET A 70 -10.72 -15.05 -7.61
C MET A 70 -9.38 -14.82 -8.30
N TYR A 71 -9.31 -13.73 -9.07
CA TYR A 71 -8.05 -13.23 -9.61
C TYR A 71 -7.38 -12.31 -8.60
N PHE A 72 -6.08 -12.49 -8.41
CA PHE A 72 -5.27 -11.53 -7.68
C PHE A 72 -5.14 -10.24 -8.49
N GLY A 73 -5.32 -9.11 -7.83
CA GLY A 73 -5.13 -7.78 -8.37
C GLY A 73 -4.19 -6.97 -7.47
N ALA A 74 -3.45 -6.07 -8.11
CA ALA A 74 -2.68 -5.05 -7.41
C ALA A 74 -2.80 -3.73 -8.17
N SER A 75 -2.94 -2.64 -7.43
CA SER A 75 -2.92 -1.29 -7.98
C SER A 75 -1.82 -0.47 -7.33
N TRP A 76 -1.36 0.56 -8.04
CA TRP A 76 -0.42 1.53 -7.53
C TRP A 76 -0.80 2.92 -8.03
N LYS A 77 -0.67 3.92 -7.16
CA LYS A 77 -0.93 5.33 -7.47
C LYS A 77 0.04 6.23 -6.71
N GLU A 78 0.38 7.37 -7.30
CA GLU A 78 1.22 8.41 -6.70
C GLU A 78 0.52 9.75 -6.75
N TYR A 79 0.62 10.46 -5.64
CA TYR A 79 0.24 11.83 -5.40
C TYR A 79 1.54 12.62 -5.32
N HIS A 80 2.07 12.98 -6.49
CA HIS A 80 3.31 13.73 -6.59
C HIS A 80 3.09 15.20 -6.24
N GLY A 81 3.97 15.77 -5.44
CA GLY A 81 3.90 17.19 -5.06
C GLY A 81 2.61 17.54 -4.33
N PHE A 82 2.12 16.65 -3.46
CA PHE A 82 0.90 16.87 -2.69
C PHE A 82 1.12 17.93 -1.62
N GLU A 83 0.34 19.00 -1.67
CA GLU A 83 0.35 20.07 -0.66
C GLU A 83 -0.48 19.65 0.56
N THR A 84 0.17 19.51 1.71
CA THR A 84 -0.49 19.17 2.97
C THR A 84 -1.20 20.39 3.54
N ALA A 85 -2.32 20.16 4.25
CA ALA A 85 -3.06 21.24 4.89
C ALA A 85 -2.26 21.90 6.04
N GLY A 86 -1.55 21.10 6.84
CA GLY A 86 -0.94 21.53 8.09
C GLY A 86 -1.97 21.86 9.17
N SER A 87 -1.56 21.82 10.44
CA SER A 87 -2.40 22.29 11.55
C SER A 87 -2.57 23.81 11.52
N GLU A 88 -3.72 24.32 11.95
CA GLU A 88 -3.93 25.78 12.10
C GLU A 88 -2.89 26.42 13.01
N ASN A 89 -2.47 25.71 14.07
CA ASN A 89 -1.48 26.18 15.04
C ASN A 89 -0.06 26.33 14.45
N THR A 90 0.20 25.74 13.29
CA THR A 90 1.47 25.84 12.56
C THR A 90 1.35 26.71 11.30
N GLY A 91 0.23 27.43 11.14
CA GLY A 91 -0.04 28.28 9.97
C GLY A 91 -0.64 27.53 8.78
N GLY A 92 -1.08 26.29 8.97
CA GLY A 92 -1.84 25.51 8.00
C GLY A 92 -3.32 25.85 7.98
N THR A 93 -4.09 25.11 7.18
CA THR A 93 -5.55 25.28 7.08
C THR A 93 -6.34 24.36 8.00
N GLY A 94 -5.73 23.29 8.53
CA GLY A 94 -6.44 22.23 9.27
C GLY A 94 -7.40 21.38 8.42
N LEU A 95 -7.55 21.69 7.12
CA LEU A 95 -8.48 21.02 6.21
C LEU A 95 -7.77 19.86 5.50
N HIS A 96 -7.53 18.79 6.24
CA HIS A 96 -6.89 17.57 5.74
C HIS A 96 -7.72 16.88 4.66
N THR A 97 -7.07 16.10 3.80
CA THR A 97 -7.69 15.51 2.60
C THR A 97 -7.50 14.00 2.58
N ASP A 98 -8.59 13.29 2.26
CA ASP A 98 -8.56 11.85 2.05
C ASP A 98 -7.91 11.49 0.71
N LEU A 99 -6.85 10.67 0.78
CA LEU A 99 -6.18 10.10 -0.37
C LEU A 99 -6.69 8.68 -0.63
N ASN A 100 -7.29 8.47 -1.80
CA ASN A 100 -7.71 7.16 -2.24
C ASN A 100 -6.55 6.17 -2.43
N ILE A 101 -6.60 5.08 -1.65
CA ILE A 101 -5.73 3.90 -1.79
C ILE A 101 -6.26 2.98 -2.89
N ALA A 102 -7.55 2.64 -2.81
CA ALA A 102 -8.20 1.73 -3.74
C ALA A 102 -9.66 2.11 -3.98
N ARG A 103 -10.12 1.91 -5.22
CA ARG A 103 -11.54 1.93 -5.59
C ARG A 103 -11.81 0.74 -6.49
N LEU A 104 -12.59 -0.21 -5.99
CA LEU A 104 -12.88 -1.49 -6.63
C LEU A 104 -14.38 -1.61 -6.86
N ASN A 105 -14.77 -2.14 -8.01
CA ASN A 105 -16.17 -2.43 -8.33
C ASN A 105 -16.31 -3.92 -8.64
N GLY A 106 -17.42 -4.52 -8.21
CA GLY A 106 -17.67 -5.96 -8.25
C GLY A 106 -17.51 -6.59 -6.88
N LYS A 107 -17.39 -7.93 -6.86
CA LYS A 107 -17.31 -8.73 -5.63
C LYS A 107 -15.87 -9.21 -5.40
N GLY A 108 -15.37 -9.07 -4.18
CA GLY A 108 -13.98 -9.39 -3.90
C GLY A 108 -13.58 -9.34 -2.44
N LEU A 109 -12.26 -9.33 -2.23
CA LEU A 109 -11.58 -9.21 -0.94
C LEU A 109 -10.49 -8.16 -1.04
N TYR A 110 -10.52 -7.16 -0.17
CA TYR A 110 -9.39 -6.26 0.02
C TYR A 110 -8.38 -6.91 0.97
N ALA A 111 -7.18 -7.19 0.45
CA ALA A 111 -6.19 -8.07 1.07
C ALA A 111 -5.01 -7.30 1.67
N GLY A 112 -5.04 -5.98 1.65
CA GLY A 112 -4.04 -5.13 2.27
C GLY A 112 -3.53 -4.03 1.35
N ASP A 113 -2.62 -3.25 1.89
CA ASP A 113 -2.07 -2.07 1.24
C ASP A 113 -0.71 -1.69 1.81
N ALA A 114 -0.04 -0.79 1.11
CA ALA A 114 1.15 -0.13 1.58
C ALA A 114 1.14 1.33 1.16
N VAL A 115 1.69 2.18 2.03
CA VAL A 115 1.95 3.59 1.76
C VAL A 115 3.44 3.82 1.75
N LEU A 116 3.84 4.78 0.92
CA LEU A 116 5.15 5.38 0.96
C LEU A 116 4.96 6.88 0.94
N VAL A 117 5.63 7.56 1.86
CA VAL A 117 5.74 9.02 1.87
C VAL A 117 7.20 9.40 1.65
N PHE A 118 7.42 10.46 0.88
CA PHE A 118 8.63 11.26 0.93
C PHE A 118 8.28 12.59 1.58
N ASN A 119 8.60 12.70 2.86
CA ASN A 119 8.43 13.91 3.65
C ASN A 119 9.53 14.91 3.30
N THR A 120 9.21 16.20 3.34
CA THR A 120 10.12 17.31 3.07
C THR A 120 10.24 18.28 4.24
N ALA A 121 9.56 18.00 5.35
CA ALA A 121 9.52 18.85 6.54
C ALA A 121 9.98 18.12 7.80
N ASP A 122 10.48 18.88 8.77
CA ASP A 122 10.82 18.39 10.11
C ASP A 122 9.57 18.30 11.00
N ALA A 123 8.58 17.49 10.59
CA ALA A 123 7.33 17.30 11.31
C ALA A 123 6.64 15.98 10.94
N TRP A 124 5.75 15.51 11.81
CA TRP A 124 4.99 14.27 11.62
C TRP A 124 3.96 14.38 10.50
N TRP A 125 3.88 13.32 9.69
CA TRP A 125 3.07 13.26 8.47
C TRP A 125 1.80 12.39 8.57
N GLY A 126 1.69 11.54 9.60
CA GLY A 126 0.80 10.39 9.60
C GLY A 126 -0.28 10.38 10.68
N GLU A 127 -0.82 11.52 11.09
CA GLU A 127 -1.94 11.55 12.07
C GLU A 127 -3.26 11.03 11.49
N GLY A 128 -3.33 10.78 10.19
CA GLY A 128 -4.60 10.64 9.50
C GLY A 128 -5.16 9.24 9.55
N ASP A 129 -6.48 9.15 9.64
CA ASP A 129 -7.22 7.89 9.78
C ASP A 129 -7.40 7.18 8.44
N GLU A 130 -7.34 5.85 8.43
CA GLU A 130 -7.89 5.08 7.32
C GLU A 130 -9.43 5.08 7.36
N LYS A 131 -10.05 5.13 6.18
CA LYS A 131 -11.49 5.13 6.00
C LYS A 131 -11.84 4.12 4.90
N ILE A 132 -12.39 2.97 5.27
CA ILE A 132 -12.73 1.90 4.33
C ILE A 132 -14.24 1.69 4.29
N TYR A 133 -14.81 1.90 3.10
CA TYR A 133 -16.22 1.79 2.78
C TYR A 133 -16.43 0.54 1.92
N THR A 134 -17.49 -0.20 2.23
CA THR A 134 -17.94 -1.34 1.44
C THR A 134 -19.33 -1.06 0.88
N ASP A 135 -19.63 -1.57 -0.30
CA ASP A 135 -20.99 -1.69 -0.84
C ASP A 135 -21.85 -0.41 -0.76
N GLY A 136 -21.23 0.74 -1.05
CA GLY A 136 -21.92 2.04 -1.13
C GLY A 136 -22.26 2.69 0.22
N GLU A 137 -21.66 2.23 1.31
CA GLU A 137 -21.84 2.82 2.65
C GLU A 137 -21.56 4.33 2.70
N VAL A 138 -22.38 5.06 3.46
CA VAL A 138 -22.21 6.51 3.66
C VAL A 138 -21.20 6.85 4.78
N PHE A 139 -20.95 5.90 5.67
CA PHE A 139 -19.97 6.00 6.76
C PHE A 139 -19.10 4.73 6.73
N PRO A 140 -17.77 4.82 6.88
CA PRO A 140 -16.91 3.66 6.66
C PRO A 140 -17.03 2.67 7.82
N SER A 141 -17.16 1.39 7.50
CA SER A 141 -17.18 0.31 8.48
C SER A 141 -15.80 0.07 9.12
N SER A 142 -14.71 0.49 8.46
CA SER A 142 -13.38 0.62 9.08
C SER A 142 -13.02 2.10 9.16
N PHE A 143 -12.90 2.62 10.37
CA PHE A 143 -12.48 3.99 10.64
C PHE A 143 -11.36 3.96 11.69
N GLY A 144 -10.22 4.53 11.36
CA GLY A 144 -8.98 4.48 12.15
C GLY A 144 -8.83 5.53 13.25
N THR A 145 -7.60 5.64 13.74
CA THR A 145 -7.18 6.64 14.74
C THR A 145 -5.85 7.34 14.42
N GLY A 146 -5.19 6.94 13.33
CA GLY A 146 -3.89 7.42 12.91
C GLY A 146 -3.25 6.48 11.90
N THR A 147 -2.35 6.99 11.06
CA THR A 147 -1.73 6.17 10.02
C THR A 147 -0.77 5.17 10.66
N GLU A 148 -0.04 5.54 11.71
CA GLU A 148 0.82 4.60 12.43
C GLU A 148 0.02 3.48 13.09
N ASP A 149 -1.12 3.82 13.68
CA ASP A 149 -2.00 2.89 14.37
C ASP A 149 -2.53 1.84 13.39
N TYR A 150 -2.94 2.31 12.20
CA TYR A 150 -3.37 1.44 11.12
C TYR A 150 -2.29 0.43 10.70
N TYR A 151 -1.03 0.85 10.67
CA TYR A 151 0.11 0.01 10.30
C TYR A 151 0.78 -0.69 11.49
N GLY A 152 0.18 -0.60 12.68
CA GLY A 152 0.52 -1.41 13.85
C GLY A 152 1.74 -0.94 14.63
N TYR A 153 2.02 0.35 14.62
CA TYR A 153 2.91 1.01 15.57
C TYR A 153 2.23 2.24 16.18
N ALA A 154 2.91 2.95 17.06
CA ALA A 154 2.34 4.08 17.79
C ALA A 154 3.40 5.16 18.02
N TRP A 155 2.99 6.37 18.41
CA TRP A 155 3.87 7.47 18.80
C TRP A 155 4.89 7.85 17.73
N CYS A 156 4.45 7.82 16.45
CA CYS A 156 5.24 8.28 15.31
C CYS A 156 6.62 7.59 15.16
N ARG A 157 6.81 6.42 15.78
CA ARG A 157 8.12 5.78 15.99
C ARG A 157 8.83 5.48 14.65
N PRO A 158 10.06 6.00 14.43
CA PRO A 158 10.74 5.88 13.13
C PRO A 158 11.47 4.54 12.94
N GLU A 159 11.55 3.71 13.98
CA GLU A 159 12.34 2.48 13.93
C GLU A 159 11.77 1.49 12.92
N PRO A 160 12.62 0.94 12.03
CA PRO A 160 12.17 -0.11 11.13
C PRO A 160 11.75 -1.36 11.91
N PHE A 161 10.67 -2.00 11.46
CA PHE A 161 10.23 -3.28 11.98
C PHE A 161 9.69 -4.18 10.87
N ASN A 162 9.82 -5.49 11.10
CA ASN A 162 9.34 -6.53 10.20
C ASN A 162 8.44 -7.49 10.97
N HIS A 163 7.22 -7.69 10.49
CA HIS A 163 6.31 -8.71 10.97
C HIS A 163 5.60 -9.33 9.75
N PRO A 164 5.13 -10.60 9.80
CA PRO A 164 4.52 -11.25 8.64
C PRO A 164 3.35 -10.49 8.01
N LEU A 165 2.61 -9.70 8.81
CA LEU A 165 1.40 -9.00 8.37
C LEU A 165 1.50 -7.48 8.37
N ILE A 166 2.47 -6.89 9.06
CA ILE A 166 2.65 -5.44 9.13
C ILE A 166 4.15 -5.14 9.13
N ALA A 167 4.56 -4.02 8.53
CA ALA A 167 5.98 -3.66 8.49
C ALA A 167 6.16 -2.17 8.28
N GLN A 168 7.23 -1.64 8.89
CA GLN A 168 7.83 -0.35 8.55
C GLN A 168 9.27 -0.62 8.09
N PRO A 169 9.55 -0.83 6.78
CA PRO A 169 10.93 -1.03 6.32
C PRO A 169 11.81 0.21 6.45
N ALA A 170 11.18 1.39 6.39
CA ALA A 170 11.83 2.68 6.51
C ALA A 170 10.90 3.62 7.27
N GLY A 171 11.40 4.29 8.30
CA GLY A 171 10.68 5.31 9.07
C GLY A 171 11.45 6.62 9.20
N HIS A 172 12.52 6.80 8.42
CA HIS A 172 13.39 7.98 8.52
C HIS A 172 12.69 9.28 8.10
N GLY A 173 11.60 9.17 7.32
CA GLY A 173 10.72 10.27 6.94
C GLY A 173 9.67 10.65 7.99
N ASN A 174 9.60 9.97 9.14
CA ASN A 174 8.53 10.20 10.12
C ASN A 174 8.55 11.64 10.64
N PHE A 175 9.70 12.14 11.09
CA PHE A 175 9.85 13.50 11.63
C PHE A 175 10.81 14.38 10.85
N HIS A 176 11.36 13.90 9.76
CA HIS A 176 12.43 14.55 9.02
C HIS A 176 12.23 14.40 7.52
N PRO A 177 12.84 15.27 6.70
CA PRO A 177 12.91 15.06 5.27
C PRO A 177 13.48 13.66 4.94
N GLY A 178 12.70 12.86 4.23
CA GLY A 178 13.02 11.45 4.08
C GLY A 178 11.84 10.59 3.72
N MET A 179 12.08 9.29 3.66
CA MET A 179 11.12 8.29 3.26
C MET A 179 10.62 7.53 4.46
N SER A 180 9.31 7.32 4.48
CA SER A 180 8.71 6.28 5.31
C SER A 180 7.90 5.34 4.44
N VAL A 181 7.95 4.06 4.78
CA VAL A 181 7.18 3.02 4.12
C VAL A 181 6.47 2.23 5.18
N ASN A 182 5.17 2.05 5.01
CA ASN A 182 4.36 1.22 5.88
C ASN A 182 3.55 0.23 5.06
N MET A 183 3.39 -0.99 5.56
CA MET A 183 2.66 -2.06 4.88
C MET A 183 1.76 -2.79 5.85
N ARG A 184 0.57 -3.17 5.38
CA ARG A 184 -0.38 -4.05 6.07
C ARG A 184 -0.94 -5.09 5.11
N TYR A 185 -0.82 -6.35 5.48
CA TYR A 185 -1.36 -7.50 4.78
C TYR A 185 -2.54 -8.08 5.57
N ARG A 186 -3.72 -8.05 4.96
CA ARG A 186 -4.98 -8.43 5.58
C ARG A 186 -5.36 -9.88 5.25
N ILE A 187 -4.64 -10.83 5.84
CA ILE A 187 -4.93 -12.27 5.66
C ILE A 187 -5.97 -12.76 6.65
N LEU A 188 -5.80 -12.34 7.91
CA LEU A 188 -6.64 -12.76 9.02
C LEU A 188 -7.86 -11.84 9.19
N ASP A 189 -7.82 -10.68 8.55
CA ASP A 189 -8.79 -9.57 8.63
C ASP A 189 -9.06 -8.96 7.24
N ALA A 190 -9.08 -9.80 6.19
CA ALA A 190 -9.47 -9.39 4.84
C ALA A 190 -10.86 -8.76 4.87
N ILE A 191 -11.06 -7.68 4.10
CA ILE A 191 -12.37 -7.00 4.03
C ILE A 191 -13.12 -7.50 2.79
N PRO A 192 -14.15 -8.35 2.92
CA PRO A 192 -15.00 -8.74 1.80
C PRO A 192 -15.94 -7.61 1.39
N PHE A 193 -16.26 -7.56 0.11
CA PHE A 193 -17.25 -6.65 -0.45
C PHE A 193 -18.00 -7.33 -1.61
N ARG A 194 -19.26 -6.93 -1.85
CA ARG A 194 -20.15 -7.55 -2.83
C ARG A 194 -20.29 -6.75 -4.12
N GLU A 195 -20.27 -5.43 -4.02
CA GLU A 195 -20.56 -4.51 -5.10
C GLU A 195 -19.44 -3.50 -5.30
N SER A 196 -18.86 -2.98 -4.21
CA SER A 196 -17.77 -2.02 -4.31
C SER A 196 -16.95 -1.91 -3.02
N LEU A 197 -15.72 -1.44 -3.15
CA LEU A 197 -14.89 -1.04 -2.03
C LEU A 197 -14.19 0.27 -2.35
N ARG A 198 -14.18 1.19 -1.38
CA ARG A 198 -13.35 2.40 -1.39
C ARG A 198 -12.51 2.40 -0.12
N ALA A 199 -11.19 2.34 -0.28
CA ALA A 199 -10.24 2.55 0.80
C ALA A 199 -9.56 3.90 0.58
N ASP A 200 -9.68 4.77 1.57
CA ASP A 200 -9.04 6.07 1.63
C ASP A 200 -8.19 6.15 2.91
N ILE A 201 -7.19 7.03 2.91
CA ILE A 201 -6.41 7.39 4.10
C ILE A 201 -6.26 8.90 4.16
N GLU A 202 -6.52 9.48 5.31
CA GLU A 202 -6.40 10.93 5.48
C GLU A 202 -4.94 11.35 5.46
N MET A 203 -4.60 12.34 4.63
CA MET A 203 -3.28 12.96 4.68
C MET A 203 -3.25 14.07 5.74
N TRP A 204 -3.01 13.65 6.98
CA TRP A 204 -2.89 14.55 8.12
C TRP A 204 -1.43 14.76 8.53
N HIS A 205 -0.85 15.83 8.00
CA HIS A 205 0.46 16.31 8.37
C HIS A 205 0.37 17.49 9.35
N TRP A 206 1.25 17.53 10.36
CA TRP A 206 1.29 18.62 11.35
C TRP A 206 1.58 20.01 10.77
N VAL A 207 2.29 20.11 9.64
CA VAL A 207 2.67 21.38 9.01
C VAL A 207 2.27 21.38 7.55
N LYS A 208 2.10 22.59 7.00
CA LYS A 208 1.91 22.80 5.57
C LYS A 208 3.25 22.61 4.86
N THR A 209 3.31 21.63 3.96
CA THR A 209 4.49 21.32 3.15
C THR A 209 4.08 20.57 1.89
N THR A 210 5.04 20.32 1.01
CA THR A 210 4.85 19.50 -0.19
C THR A 210 5.44 18.11 0.04
N ILE A 211 4.70 17.03 -0.18
CA ILE A 211 5.20 15.66 -0.06
C ILE A 211 4.97 14.87 -1.35
N ASP A 212 5.70 13.78 -1.52
CA ASP A 212 5.27 12.71 -2.43
C ASP A 212 4.63 11.60 -1.62
N PHE A 213 3.42 11.19 -2.00
CA PHE A 213 2.72 10.09 -1.35
C PHE A 213 2.31 9.05 -2.38
N SER A 214 2.63 7.78 -2.15
CA SER A 214 2.21 6.70 -3.04
C SER A 214 1.58 5.56 -2.27
N VAL A 215 0.63 4.92 -2.92
CA VAL A 215 -0.20 3.86 -2.36
C VAL A 215 -0.12 2.65 -3.26
N THR A 216 -0.08 1.47 -2.65
CA THR A 216 -0.24 0.19 -3.31
C THR A 216 -1.38 -0.55 -2.62
N ALA A 217 -2.30 -1.14 -3.38
CA ALA A 217 -3.31 -2.03 -2.82
C ALA A 217 -3.17 -3.43 -3.40
N TRP A 218 -3.49 -4.44 -2.61
CA TRP A 218 -3.60 -5.83 -3.03
C TRP A 218 -5.00 -6.35 -2.73
N PHE A 219 -5.60 -7.04 -3.68
CA PHE A 219 -6.98 -7.48 -3.59
C PHE A 219 -7.22 -8.73 -4.43
N TYR A 220 -8.36 -9.38 -4.20
CA TYR A 220 -8.85 -10.48 -5.02
C TYR A 220 -10.23 -10.13 -5.56
N MET A 221 -10.44 -10.29 -6.86
CA MET A 221 -11.73 -10.03 -7.51
C MET A 221 -12.32 -11.32 -8.05
N LEU A 222 -13.61 -11.55 -7.82
CA LEU A 222 -14.33 -12.56 -8.60
C LEU A 222 -14.32 -12.15 -10.08
N PRO A 223 -14.27 -13.13 -10.99
CA PRO A 223 -14.47 -12.85 -12.41
C PRO A 223 -15.81 -12.16 -12.61
N GLU A 224 -15.85 -11.13 -13.46
CA GLU A 224 -17.13 -10.63 -13.97
C GLU A 224 -17.84 -11.79 -14.68
N LEU A 225 -19.10 -12.04 -14.32
CA LEU A 225 -19.96 -12.95 -15.06
C LEU A 225 -20.19 -12.30 -16.42
N LYS A 226 -19.56 -12.86 -17.47
CA LYS A 226 -19.85 -12.51 -18.85
C LYS A 226 -21.24 -12.97 -19.25
#